data_AF-A0A382V8U2-F1
#
_entry.id   AF-A0A382V8U2-F1
#
_cell.length_a   1.000
_cell.length_b   1.000
_cell.length_c   1.000
_cell.angle_alpha   90.00
_cell.angle_beta   90.00
_cell.angle_gamma   90.00
#
_symmetry.space_group_name_H-M   'P 1'
#
loop_
_entity.id
_entity.type
_entity.pdbx_description
1 polymer ?
#
loop_
_entity_poly.entity_id
_entity_poly.type
_entity_poly.pdbx_seq_one_letter_code
_entity_poly.pdbx_strand_id
1 'polypeptide(L)' 'MDLIIRNANLPDGRVGIDIGIKDGKIAALEVALTAKAQKEIDASGYLVSPPFVDA' A
#
# COMPACT_ATOMS: atom_id res chain seq x y z
N MET A 1 0.89 -11.23 -5.90
CA MET A 1 1.83 -10.15 -5.50
C MET A 1 2.68 -10.64 -4.33
N ASP A 2 3.79 -9.96 -4.02
CA ASP A 2 4.65 -10.39 -2.91
C ASP A 2 4.13 -9.81 -1.58
N LEU A 3 3.73 -8.54 -1.60
CA LEU A 3 3.09 -7.84 -0.48
C LEU A 3 1.91 -7.00 -1.00
N ILE A 4 0.81 -6.96 -0.26
CA ILE A 4 -0.22 -5.91 -0.39
C ILE A 4 -0.40 -5.23 0.97
N ILE A 5 -0.40 -3.89 0.97
CA ILE A 5 -0.85 -3.09 2.12
C ILE A 5 -2.30 -2.67 1.82
N ARG A 6 -3.26 -3.08 2.65
CA ARG A 6 -4.70 -2.85 2.48
C ARG A 6 -5.16 -1.57 3.17
N ASN A 7 -6.20 -0.93 2.66
CA ASN A 7 -6.91 0.18 3.32
C ASN A 7 -6.02 1.34 3.81
N ALA A 8 -5.01 1.73 3.03
CA ALA A 8 -4.10 2.81 3.37
C ALA A 8 -4.67 4.18 3.00
N ASN A 9 -4.44 5.17 3.86
CA ASN A 9 -4.55 6.59 3.48
C ASN A 9 -3.18 7.08 3.00
N LEU A 10 -3.14 7.85 1.91
CA LEU A 10 -1.92 8.34 1.29
C LEU A 10 -1.73 9.86 1.55
N PRO A 11 -0.48 10.37 1.51
CA PRO A 11 -0.20 11.77 1.81
C PRO A 11 -0.81 12.76 0.81
N ASP A 12 -1.20 12.30 -0.38
CA ASP A 12 -1.86 13.09 -1.41
C ASP A 12 -3.39 13.19 -1.24
N GLY A 13 -3.93 12.69 -0.12
CA GLY A 13 -5.34 12.76 0.24
C GLY A 13 -6.19 11.59 -0.25
N ARG A 14 -5.61 10.62 -1.00
CA ARG A 14 -6.33 9.38 -1.34
C ARG A 14 -6.55 8.53 -0.09
N VAL A 15 -7.71 7.90 0.00
CA VAL A 15 -8.14 7.11 1.18
C VAL A 15 -8.56 5.71 0.79
N GLY A 16 -8.37 4.74 1.69
CA GLY A 16 -8.80 3.35 1.49
C GLY A 16 -8.12 2.66 0.30
N ILE A 17 -6.85 3.01 0.04
CA ILE A 17 -6.08 2.50 -1.09
C ILE A 17 -5.36 1.21 -0.71
N ASP A 18 -5.42 0.23 -1.60
CA ASP A 18 -4.55 -0.94 -1.55
C ASP A 18 -3.27 -0.68 -2.37
N ILE A 19 -2.12 -0.99 -1.79
CA ILE A 19 -0.80 -0.82 -2.40
C ILE A 19 -0.23 -2.20 -2.71
N GLY A 20 -0.18 -2.54 -3.99
CA GLY A 20 0.36 -3.80 -4.48
C GLY A 20 1.85 -3.73 -4.75
N ILE A 21 2.63 -4.64 -4.17
CA ILE A 21 4.09 -4.69 -4.31
C ILE A 21 4.50 -6.00 -5.00
N LYS A 22 5.33 -5.86 -6.03
CA LYS A 22 5.95 -6.97 -6.77
C LYS A 22 7.43 -6.65 -7.01
N ASP A 23 8.30 -7.59 -6.68
CA ASP A 23 9.75 -7.52 -6.89
C ASP A 23 10.36 -6.22 -6.33
N GLY A 24 9.92 -5.84 -5.12
CA GLY A 24 10.37 -4.64 -4.41
C GLY A 24 9.86 -3.31 -4.96
N LYS A 25 8.93 -3.33 -5.92
CA LYS A 25 8.35 -2.12 -6.54
C LYS A 25 6.85 -2.04 -6.33
N ILE A 26 6.33 -0.81 -6.27
CA ILE A 26 4.88 -0.56 -6.33
C ILE A 26 4.41 -0.92 -7.74
N ALA A 27 3.57 -1.94 -7.84
CA ALA A 27 3.04 -2.47 -9.09
C ALA A 27 1.57 -2.10 -9.31
N ALA A 28 0.83 -1.79 -8.24
CA ALA A 28 -0.56 -1.33 -8.32
C ALA A 28 -0.90 -0.39 -7.16
N LEU A 29 -1.83 0.52 -7.40
CA LEU A 29 -2.35 1.51 -6.45
C LEU A 29 -3.82 1.76 -6.79
N GLU A 30 -4.74 1.08 -6.10
CA GLU A 30 -6.18 1.16 -6.37
C GLU A 30 -7.03 0.83 -5.13
N VAL A 31 -8.31 1.21 -5.14
CA VAL A 31 -9.25 0.83 -4.07
C VAL A 31 -9.69 -0.62 -4.29
N ALA A 32 -9.69 -1.44 -3.22
CA ALA A 32 -10.15 -2.83 -3.25
C ALA A 32 -9.47 -3.68 -4.34
N LEU A 33 -8.14 -3.71 -4.32
CA LEU A 33 -7.31 -4.45 -5.27
C LEU A 33 -7.71 -5.94 -5.25
N THR A 34 -8.21 -6.45 -6.37
CA THR A 34 -8.73 -7.83 -6.45
C THR A 34 -7.64 -8.91 -6.34
N ALA A 35 -6.38 -8.52 -6.52
CA ALA A 35 -5.24 -9.42 -6.39
C ALA A 35 -5.03 -9.88 -4.94
N LYS A 36 -4.40 -11.06 -4.79
CA LYS A 36 -3.89 -11.57 -3.52
C LYS A 36 -2.36 -11.50 -3.47
N ALA A 37 -1.81 -11.35 -2.26
CA ALA A 37 -0.37 -11.41 -2.03
C ALA A 37 0.03 -12.56 -1.11
N GLN A 38 1.31 -12.93 -1.18
CA GLN A 38 1.90 -13.88 -0.22
C GLN A 38 1.81 -13.33 1.21
N LYS A 39 1.94 -12.01 1.36
CA LYS A 39 1.74 -11.29 2.62
C LYS A 39 0.76 -10.15 2.43
N GLU A 40 -0.16 -9.99 3.36
CA GLU A 40 -1.08 -8.85 3.41
C GLU A 40 -0.99 -8.17 4.78
N ILE A 41 -1.01 -6.84 4.78
CA ILE A 41 -1.02 -6.01 5.98
C ILE A 41 -2.20 -5.07 5.86
N ASP A 42 -3.12 -5.09 6.83
CA ASP A 42 -4.19 -4.09 6.88
C ASP A 42 -3.69 -2.83 7.59
N ALA A 43 -3.69 -1.69 6.88
CA ALA A 43 -3.37 -0.39 7.45
C ALA A 43 -4.55 0.22 8.21
N SER A 44 -5.76 -0.36 8.14
CA SER A 44 -6.94 0.05 8.91
C SER A 44 -7.25 1.56 8.82
N GLY A 45 -6.99 2.18 7.66
CA GLY A 45 -7.18 3.61 7.42
C GLY A 45 -6.04 4.51 7.94
N TYR A 46 -4.96 3.96 8.48
CA TYR A 46 -3.78 4.75 8.87
C TYR A 46 -2.99 5.22 7.65
N LEU A 47 -2.18 6.27 7.88
CA LEU A 47 -1.32 6.86 6.86
C LEU A 47 -0.18 5.89 6.49
N VAL A 48 -0.03 5.60 5.21
CA VAL A 48 1.17 4.99 4.64
C VAL A 48 1.94 6.08 3.90
N SER A 49 3.22 6.23 4.22
CA SER A 49 4.09 7.24 3.63
C SER A 49 5.39 6.62 3.12
N PRO A 50 6.10 7.29 2.20
CA PRO A 50 7.50 6.98 1.93
C PRO A 50 8.33 7.02 3.22
N PRO A 51 9.47 6.30 3.30
CA PRO A 51 10.34 6.36 4.46
C PRO A 51 10.87 7.78 4.69
N PHE A 52 11.13 8.12 5.95
CA PHE A 52 11.80 9.37 6.30
C PHE A 52 13.24 9.37 5.76
N VAL A 53 13.72 10.55 5.35
CA VAL A 53 15.10 10.78 4.95
C VAL A 53 15.79 11.57 6.07
N ASP A 54 16.92 11.07 6.54
CA ASP A 54 17.82 11.76 7.46
C ASP A 54 19.09 12.12 6.67
N ALA A 55 19.48 13.40 6.65
CA ALA A 55 20.41 13.98 5.68
C ALA A 55 21.59 14.70 6.35
#